data_AF-A0AAD6W6D5-F1
#
_entry.id   AF-A0AAD6W6D5-F1
#
_cell.length_a   1.000
_cell.length_b   1.000
_cell.length_c   1.000
_cell.angle_alpha   90.00
_cell.angle_beta   90.00
_cell.angle_gamma   90.00
#
_symmetry.space_group_name_H-M   'P 1'
#
loop_
_entity.id
_entity.type
_entity.pdbx_description
1 polymer ?
#
loop_
_entity_poly.entity_id
_entity_poly.type
_entity_poly.pdbx_seq_one_letter_code
_entity_poly.pdbx_strand_id
1 'polypeptide(L)'
;MWKLEVAEGDGPWLFSTNKFVGRQIWRCEPNVWTPEEQAQVKMAREKFRLNRFSKASSDVLKNFQVLGTYEWSGCNPVPPEFFLFPSFLPFSPDDYLVYTPMSYLYGKKLRGELYIQPYEEIDWNEARHLCNDLYQEVLLLAILMKMVQEDLYTSRSIAQNLLLDGVHYLSERHLKQWPFSKLREQALQEATKHIHYEDESTRYMINASIETSLNMMACWAEDPTSDAFKFHLARVPDILWLAEDGMKTQSVGSQLWDAAFATQAIIASNLVDEYGSTLRKAHEFLKLSQISSDSRKCLWRLQEHISKGAWTLSVKDHGWQVSDCTAEALRALLLLSQMPAEIVGETIDTERLHNAIDFLLSLQRKNGGFSVWEPARGQRWLEVIFWEIFF
;
A
#
# COMPACT_ATOMS: atom_id res chain seq x y z
N MET A 1 -16.40 10.08 -22.88
CA MET A 1 -15.45 9.04 -22.44
C MET A 1 -14.97 9.30 -21.00
N TRP A 2 -15.88 9.62 -20.07
CA TRP A 2 -15.56 10.33 -18.82
C TRP A 2 -15.05 11.74 -19.05
N LYS A 3 -15.79 12.73 -18.57
CA LYS A 3 -15.38 14.13 -18.59
C LYS A 3 -15.00 14.51 -17.17
N LEU A 4 -13.80 15.06 -17.02
CA LEU A 4 -13.39 15.67 -15.77
C LEU A 4 -14.23 16.93 -15.56
N GLU A 5 -15.13 16.90 -14.59
CA GLU A 5 -15.83 18.08 -14.13
C GLU A 5 -15.15 18.61 -12.89
N VAL A 6 -14.68 19.85 -13.00
CA VAL A 6 -14.19 20.63 -11.88
C VAL A 6 -15.39 21.37 -11.31
N ALA A 7 -15.64 21.25 -10.01
CA ALA A 7 -16.76 21.95 -9.39
C ALA A 7 -16.59 23.48 -9.50
N GLU A 8 -17.63 24.15 -10.01
CA GLU A 8 -17.72 25.61 -10.11
C GLU A 8 -18.67 26.16 -9.02
N GLY A 9 -18.37 27.36 -8.50
CA GLY A 9 -18.90 27.87 -7.23
C GLY A 9 -20.21 28.65 -7.29
N ASP A 10 -21.00 28.53 -8.37
CA ASP A 10 -22.02 29.54 -8.69
C ASP A 10 -23.42 29.22 -8.13
N GLY A 11 -23.54 28.23 -7.25
CA GLY A 11 -24.81 27.89 -6.61
C GLY A 11 -25.16 28.86 -5.47
N PRO A 12 -26.41 29.33 -5.35
CA PRO A 12 -26.83 30.30 -4.33
C PRO A 12 -26.69 29.83 -2.87
N TRP A 13 -26.37 28.54 -2.67
CA TRP A 13 -26.18 27.90 -1.36
C TRP A 13 -24.80 27.23 -1.20
N LEU A 14 -23.89 27.43 -2.14
CA LEU A 14 -22.56 26.78 -2.14
C LEU A 14 -21.50 27.75 -1.60
N PHE A 15 -21.10 27.55 -0.35
CA PHE A 15 -19.97 28.24 0.27
C PHE A 15 -18.76 27.31 0.37
N SER A 16 -17.60 27.74 -0.13
CA SER A 16 -16.34 27.00 -0.01
C SER A 16 -15.18 27.93 0.33
N THR A 17 -14.39 27.56 1.33
CA THR A 17 -13.20 28.30 1.76
C THR A 17 -11.97 28.08 0.87
N ASN A 18 -12.01 27.08 -0.03
CA ASN A 18 -10.89 26.71 -0.91
C ASN A 18 -11.20 26.87 -2.41
N LYS A 19 -12.24 27.63 -2.77
CA LYS A 19 -12.72 27.79 -4.16
C LYS A 19 -12.99 26.45 -4.89
N PHE A 20 -13.40 25.42 -4.15
CA PHE A 20 -13.69 24.08 -4.67
C PHE A 20 -12.48 23.36 -5.31
N VAL A 21 -11.26 23.85 -5.07
CA VAL A 21 -10.01 23.20 -5.47
C VAL A 21 -9.96 21.81 -4.82
N GLY A 22 -9.76 20.76 -5.64
CA GLY A 22 -9.74 19.36 -5.21
C GLY A 22 -11.06 18.60 -5.36
N ARG A 23 -12.18 19.26 -5.72
CA ARG A 23 -13.43 18.57 -6.08
C ARG A 23 -13.50 18.39 -7.60
N GLN A 24 -12.84 17.34 -8.06
CA GLN A 24 -12.91 16.87 -9.44
C GLN A 24 -13.68 15.57 -9.47
N ILE A 25 -14.73 15.50 -10.27
CA ILE A 25 -15.49 14.26 -10.48
C ILE A 25 -15.40 13.88 -11.95
N TRP A 26 -15.08 12.62 -12.21
CA TRP A 26 -15.21 12.08 -13.55
C TRP A 26 -16.69 11.79 -13.81
N ARG A 27 -17.36 12.65 -14.57
CA ARG A 27 -18.75 12.45 -14.97
C ARG A 27 -18.79 11.53 -16.20
N CYS A 28 -19.53 10.43 -16.07
CA CYS A 28 -19.84 9.56 -17.19
C CYS A 28 -20.76 10.31 -18.18
N GLU A 29 -20.27 10.63 -19.38
CA GLU A 29 -21.09 11.15 -20.48
C GLU A 29 -21.51 10.01 -21.42
N PRO A 30 -22.78 9.55 -21.36
CA PRO A 30 -23.22 8.35 -22.08
C PRO A 30 -23.21 8.53 -23.60
N ASN A 31 -23.42 9.76 -24.07
CA ASN A 31 -23.62 10.07 -25.49
C ASN A 31 -22.33 10.09 -26.32
N VAL A 32 -21.17 9.91 -25.68
CA VAL A 32 -19.84 9.93 -26.32
C VAL A 32 -19.31 8.52 -26.58
N TRP A 33 -20.05 7.49 -26.18
CA TRP A 33 -19.66 6.10 -26.31
C TRP A 33 -20.28 5.46 -27.54
N THR A 34 -19.54 4.54 -28.16
CA THR A 34 -20.11 3.69 -29.21
C THR A 34 -21.21 2.79 -28.62
N PRO A 35 -22.17 2.30 -29.43
CA PRO A 35 -23.17 1.34 -28.97
C PRO A 35 -22.53 0.11 -28.31
N GLU A 36 -21.37 -0.36 -28.78
CA GLU A 36 -20.63 -1.46 -28.18
C GLU A 36 -20.09 -1.11 -26.78
N GLU A 37 -19.47 0.06 -26.59
CA GLU A 37 -18.96 0.52 -25.29
C GLU A 37 -20.10 0.71 -24.29
N GLN A 38 -21.22 1.29 -24.73
CA GLN A 38 -22.42 1.41 -23.88
C GLN A 38 -22.95 0.05 -23.44
N ALA A 39 -22.96 -0.93 -24.35
CA ALA A 39 -23.38 -2.29 -24.03
C ALA A 39 -22.40 -2.96 -23.05
N GLN A 40 -21.09 -2.78 -23.21
CA GLN A 40 -20.07 -3.27 -22.28
C GLN A 40 -20.23 -2.65 -20.88
N VAL A 41 -20.46 -1.33 -20.79
CA VAL A 41 -20.67 -0.66 -19.49
C VAL A 41 -21.97 -1.12 -18.85
N LYS A 42 -23.08 -1.26 -19.61
CA LYS A 42 -24.34 -1.81 -19.08
C LYS A 42 -24.15 -3.25 -18.60
N MET A 43 -23.44 -4.07 -19.36
CA MET A 43 -23.12 -5.44 -18.99
C MET A 43 -22.26 -5.50 -17.73
N ALA A 44 -21.23 -4.64 -17.61
CA ALA A 44 -20.39 -4.55 -16.43
C ALA A 44 -21.17 -4.09 -15.20
N ARG A 45 -22.07 -3.10 -15.34
CA ARG A 45 -22.95 -2.64 -14.25
C ARG A 45 -23.94 -3.71 -13.82
N GLU A 46 -24.53 -4.44 -14.76
CA GLU A 46 -25.44 -5.53 -14.46
C GLU A 46 -24.69 -6.71 -13.82
N LYS A 47 -23.51 -7.05 -14.34
CA LYS A 47 -22.62 -8.05 -13.74
C LYS A 47 -22.23 -7.65 -12.32
N PHE A 48 -21.83 -6.41 -12.08
CA PHE A 48 -21.57 -5.92 -10.72
C PHE A 48 -22.84 -5.99 -9.85
N ARG A 49 -24.00 -5.51 -10.33
CA ARG A 49 -25.26 -5.55 -9.58
C ARG A 49 -25.64 -6.96 -9.13
N LEU A 50 -25.48 -7.94 -10.01
CA LEU A 50 -25.79 -9.35 -9.74
C LEU A 50 -24.75 -10.01 -8.84
N ASN A 51 -23.49 -9.55 -8.85
CA ASN A 51 -22.37 -10.21 -8.19
C ASN A 51 -21.75 -9.39 -7.03
N ARG A 52 -22.28 -8.22 -6.67
CA ARG A 52 -21.71 -7.35 -5.62
C ARG A 52 -21.74 -7.95 -4.21
N PHE A 53 -22.55 -8.99 -4.02
CA PHE A 53 -22.59 -9.79 -2.78
C PHE A 53 -21.91 -11.16 -2.96
N SER A 54 -21.33 -11.42 -4.14
CA SER A 54 -20.45 -12.57 -4.37
C SER A 54 -19.04 -12.26 -3.87
N LYS A 55 -18.31 -13.30 -3.48
CA LYS A 55 -17.01 -13.24 -2.83
C LYS A 55 -16.00 -12.42 -3.63
N ALA A 56 -15.51 -11.34 -3.03
CA ALA A 56 -14.37 -10.55 -3.48
C ALA A 56 -13.22 -10.71 -2.46
N SER A 57 -11.99 -10.36 -2.87
CA SER A 57 -10.88 -10.21 -1.91
C SER A 57 -11.32 -9.29 -0.75
N SER A 58 -10.86 -9.60 0.46
CA SER A 58 -11.19 -8.83 1.66
C SER A 58 -10.86 -7.34 1.49
N ASP A 59 -9.83 -7.02 0.69
CA ASP A 59 -9.40 -5.65 0.41
C ASP A 59 -10.39 -4.87 -0.46
N VAL A 60 -11.04 -5.54 -1.40
CA VAL A 60 -12.09 -4.93 -2.23
C VAL A 60 -13.29 -4.54 -1.36
N LEU A 61 -13.64 -5.38 -0.39
CA LEU A 61 -14.71 -5.08 0.55
C LEU A 61 -14.32 -3.96 1.54
N LYS A 62 -13.06 -3.94 2.02
CA LYS A 62 -12.53 -2.82 2.83
C LYS A 62 -12.62 -1.49 2.08
N ASN A 63 -12.32 -1.46 0.78
CA ASN A 63 -12.50 -0.26 -0.06
C ASN A 63 -13.97 0.20 -0.08
N PHE A 64 -14.92 -0.73 -0.20
CA PHE A 64 -16.35 -0.40 -0.14
C PHE A 64 -16.80 0.08 1.25
N GLN A 65 -16.15 -0.37 2.33
CA GLN A 65 -16.41 0.13 3.69
C GLN A 65 -15.99 1.58 3.87
N VAL A 66 -14.79 1.94 3.40
CA VAL A 66 -14.32 3.32 3.43
C VAL A 66 -15.22 4.24 2.60
N LEU A 67 -15.75 3.74 1.48
CA LEU A 67 -16.72 4.44 0.64
C LEU A 67 -18.15 4.46 1.22
N GLY A 68 -18.40 3.78 2.35
CA GLY A 68 -19.72 3.69 3.00
C GLY A 68 -20.77 2.91 2.21
N THR A 69 -20.32 2.05 1.30
CA THR A 69 -21.15 1.17 0.44
C THR A 69 -21.16 -0.29 0.89
N TYR A 70 -20.39 -0.64 1.92
CA TYR A 70 -20.40 -1.93 2.60
C TYR A 70 -20.21 -1.72 4.11
N GLU A 71 -20.84 -2.53 4.96
CA GLU A 71 -20.75 -2.33 6.41
C GLU A 71 -19.44 -2.85 6.99
N TRP A 72 -18.92 -2.13 7.98
CA TRP A 72 -17.69 -2.47 8.70
C TRP A 72 -17.73 -3.88 9.33
N SER A 73 -18.91 -4.35 9.77
CA SER A 73 -19.11 -5.72 10.29
C SER A 73 -19.16 -6.82 9.22
N GLY A 74 -19.25 -6.45 7.94
CA GLY A 74 -19.26 -7.40 6.83
C GLY A 74 -17.88 -7.91 6.42
N CYS A 75 -16.79 -7.39 7.02
CA CYS A 75 -15.42 -7.86 6.81
C CYS A 75 -14.81 -8.42 8.10
N ASN A 76 -13.70 -9.15 7.95
CA ASN A 76 -12.87 -9.54 9.08
C ASN A 76 -12.38 -8.29 9.83
N PRO A 77 -12.39 -8.31 11.17
CA PRO A 77 -11.99 -7.16 11.97
C PRO A 77 -10.48 -6.91 11.84
N VAL A 78 -10.10 -5.63 11.68
CA VAL A 78 -8.70 -5.16 11.77
C VAL A 78 -8.59 -4.20 12.98
N PRO A 79 -8.66 -4.72 14.22
CA PRO A 79 -8.77 -3.88 15.41
C PRO A 79 -7.46 -3.12 15.68
N PRO A 80 -7.51 -1.78 15.90
CA PRO A 80 -6.31 -1.01 16.22
C PRO A 80 -5.67 -1.45 17.54
N GLU A 81 -6.40 -2.13 18.43
CA GLU A 81 -5.89 -2.57 19.73
C GLU A 81 -4.66 -3.47 19.66
N PHE A 82 -4.40 -4.10 18.50
CA PHE A 82 -3.13 -4.80 18.26
C PHE A 82 -1.92 -3.91 18.49
N PHE A 83 -1.99 -2.60 18.16
CA PHE A 83 -0.89 -1.64 18.37
C PHE A 83 -0.48 -1.43 19.84
N LEU A 84 -1.34 -1.83 20.78
CA LEU A 84 -1.05 -1.74 22.21
C LEU A 84 -0.33 -2.98 22.76
N PHE A 85 -0.20 -4.06 21.97
CA PHE A 85 0.42 -5.29 22.41
C PHE A 85 1.91 -5.09 22.77
N PRO A 86 2.41 -5.73 23.84
CA PRO A 86 3.84 -5.72 24.15
C PRO A 86 4.67 -6.38 23.04
N SER A 87 5.85 -5.83 22.76
CA SER A 87 6.74 -6.30 21.67
C SER A 87 7.31 -7.71 21.86
N PHE A 88 7.22 -8.30 23.06
CA PHE A 88 7.63 -9.69 23.28
C PHE A 88 6.57 -10.70 22.81
N LEU A 89 5.34 -10.25 22.54
CA LEU A 89 4.32 -11.12 21.97
C LEU A 89 4.64 -11.38 20.50
N PRO A 90 4.32 -12.57 19.98
CA PRO A 90 4.62 -12.91 18.59
C PRO A 90 3.75 -12.17 17.56
N PHE A 91 2.85 -11.31 18.02
CA PHE A 91 1.92 -10.50 17.21
C PHE A 91 2.29 -9.01 17.30
N SER A 92 3.58 -8.70 17.46
CA SER A 92 4.02 -7.31 17.60
C SER A 92 3.61 -6.51 16.35
N PRO A 93 3.09 -5.28 16.52
CA PRO A 93 2.62 -4.44 15.42
C PRO A 93 3.73 -4.02 14.45
N ASP A 94 4.98 -4.03 14.93
CA ASP A 94 6.15 -3.57 14.17
C ASP A 94 6.37 -4.39 12.88
N ASP A 95 5.82 -5.60 12.80
CA ASP A 95 5.92 -6.49 11.63
C ASP A 95 4.82 -6.21 10.56
N TYR A 96 3.85 -5.31 10.81
CA TYR A 96 2.62 -5.16 10.02
C TYR A 96 2.27 -3.71 9.65
N LEU A 97 3.26 -2.87 9.36
CA LEU A 97 3.10 -1.43 9.08
C LEU A 97 2.03 -1.12 8.02
N VAL A 98 1.94 -1.92 6.95
CA VAL A 98 0.98 -1.77 5.83
C VAL A 98 -0.49 -1.77 6.27
N TYR A 99 -0.80 -2.36 7.43
CA TYR A 99 -2.17 -2.48 7.95
C TYR A 99 -2.53 -1.42 8.97
N THR A 100 -1.58 -0.56 9.34
CA THR A 100 -1.79 0.55 10.26
C THR A 100 -2.92 1.49 9.80
N PRO A 101 -2.90 2.04 8.56
CA PRO A 101 -3.97 2.93 8.13
C PRO A 101 -5.32 2.20 7.99
N MET A 102 -5.32 0.92 7.58
CA MET A 102 -6.55 0.12 7.54
C MET A 102 -7.16 -0.06 8.94
N SER A 103 -6.32 -0.40 9.93
CA SER A 103 -6.75 -0.58 11.32
C SER A 103 -7.28 0.73 11.91
N TYR A 104 -6.60 1.84 11.60
CA TYR A 104 -7.04 3.18 12.00
C TYR A 104 -8.42 3.51 11.41
N LEU A 105 -8.60 3.33 10.10
CA LEU A 105 -9.85 3.59 9.41
C LEU A 105 -10.98 2.67 9.90
N TYR A 106 -10.68 1.39 10.14
CA TYR A 106 -11.61 0.42 10.73
C TYR A 106 -12.04 0.82 12.14
N GLY A 107 -11.11 1.23 12.99
CA GLY A 107 -11.42 1.68 14.35
C GLY A 107 -12.20 2.99 14.39
N LYS A 108 -11.93 3.90 13.44
CA LYS A 108 -12.57 5.21 13.30
C LYS A 108 -13.95 5.14 12.66
N LYS A 109 -14.23 4.12 11.83
CA LYS A 109 -15.50 3.86 11.14
C LYS A 109 -16.02 5.08 10.40
N LEU A 110 -15.32 5.48 9.34
CA LEU A 110 -15.81 6.53 8.44
C LEU A 110 -17.21 6.15 7.93
N ARG A 111 -18.16 7.09 8.03
CA ARG A 111 -19.53 6.93 7.55
C ARG A 111 -19.87 8.04 6.56
N GLY A 112 -20.13 7.65 5.31
CA GLY A 112 -20.86 8.44 4.33
C GLY A 112 -21.89 7.53 3.68
N GLU A 113 -23.18 7.79 3.88
CA GLU A 113 -24.24 6.88 3.44
C GLU A 113 -24.47 6.97 1.93
N LEU A 114 -24.36 5.82 1.24
CA LEU A 114 -24.62 5.67 -0.21
C LEU A 114 -25.54 4.46 -0.51
N TYR A 115 -26.39 4.04 0.44
CA TYR A 115 -27.30 2.91 0.24
C TYR A 115 -28.63 3.31 -0.40
N ILE A 116 -29.14 2.43 -1.27
CA ILE A 116 -30.44 2.56 -1.95
C ILE A 116 -31.55 1.82 -1.17
N GLN A 117 -31.19 0.88 -0.29
CA GLN A 117 -32.10 0.11 0.56
C GLN A 117 -31.88 0.45 2.05
N PRO A 118 -32.92 0.32 2.90
CA PRO A 118 -32.79 0.58 4.33
C PRO A 118 -31.67 -0.28 4.94
N TYR A 119 -30.76 0.39 5.64
CA TYR A 119 -29.52 -0.18 6.14
C TYR A 119 -29.73 -1.31 7.15
N GLU A 120 -30.84 -1.24 7.89
CA GLU A 120 -31.25 -2.20 8.92
C GLU A 120 -31.75 -3.52 8.35
N GLU A 121 -32.05 -3.58 7.05
CA GLU A 121 -32.62 -4.76 6.39
C GLU A 121 -31.54 -5.70 5.80
N ILE A 122 -30.26 -5.35 5.94
CA ILE A 122 -29.13 -6.12 5.39
C ILE A 122 -28.55 -7.05 6.47
N ASP A 123 -28.53 -8.36 6.20
CA ASP A 123 -27.82 -9.31 7.07
C ASP A 123 -26.32 -9.28 6.81
N TRP A 124 -25.63 -8.46 7.60
CA TRP A 124 -24.18 -8.30 7.50
C TRP A 124 -23.38 -9.48 8.05
N ASN A 125 -23.99 -10.38 8.83
CA ASN A 125 -23.32 -11.61 9.27
C ASN A 125 -23.25 -12.60 8.11
N GLU A 126 -24.34 -12.76 7.37
CA GLU A 126 -24.36 -13.56 6.15
C GLU A 126 -23.34 -13.03 5.12
N ALA A 127 -23.31 -11.71 4.89
CA ALA A 127 -22.34 -11.06 4.00
C ALA A 127 -20.87 -11.35 4.36
N ARG A 128 -20.55 -11.41 5.67
CA ARG A 128 -19.20 -11.75 6.18
C ARG A 128 -18.82 -13.21 5.96
N HIS A 129 -19.76 -14.13 6.14
CA HIS A 129 -19.52 -15.57 5.94
C HIS A 129 -19.54 -15.98 4.45
N LEU A 130 -20.21 -15.22 3.58
CA LEU A 130 -20.17 -15.39 2.12
C LEU A 130 -18.76 -15.22 1.52
N CYS A 131 -17.83 -14.57 2.23
CA CYS A 131 -16.40 -14.58 1.89
C CYS A 131 -15.73 -15.95 2.14
N ASN A 132 -16.39 -16.96 2.71
CA ASN A 132 -15.77 -18.25 3.01
C ASN A 132 -16.59 -19.50 2.67
N ASP A 133 -17.89 -19.51 2.91
CA ASP A 133 -18.68 -20.73 2.79
C ASP A 133 -19.73 -20.63 1.69
N LEU A 134 -19.63 -21.48 0.66
CA LEU A 134 -20.83 -21.98 -0.01
C LEU A 134 -20.60 -23.38 -0.59
N TYR A 135 -20.75 -24.41 0.25
CA TYR A 135 -21.06 -25.76 -0.17
C TYR A 135 -22.58 -25.98 -0.03
N GLN A 136 -23.32 -25.80 -1.13
CA GLN A 136 -24.40 -26.69 -1.64
C GLN A 136 -25.43 -25.95 -2.50
N GLU A 137 -25.59 -26.51 -3.72
CA GLU A 137 -26.70 -26.45 -4.67
C GLU A 137 -27.14 -25.09 -5.27
N VAL A 138 -26.76 -24.86 -6.53
CA VAL A 138 -27.63 -24.65 -7.73
C VAL A 138 -26.70 -24.36 -8.93
N LEU A 139 -27.04 -24.86 -10.12
CA LEU A 139 -26.16 -24.98 -11.29
C LEU A 139 -25.54 -23.65 -11.84
N LEU A 140 -26.13 -22.49 -11.53
CA LEU A 140 -25.58 -21.17 -11.90
C LEU A 140 -24.56 -20.64 -10.87
N LEU A 141 -24.73 -21.04 -9.60
CA LEU A 141 -23.75 -20.87 -8.53
C LEU A 141 -22.48 -21.67 -8.82
N ALA A 142 -22.58 -22.86 -9.40
CA ALA A 142 -21.42 -23.70 -9.75
C ALA A 142 -20.45 -23.05 -10.75
N ILE A 143 -20.90 -22.17 -11.65
CA ILE A 143 -20.04 -21.45 -12.61
C ILE A 143 -19.32 -20.27 -11.91
N LEU A 144 -20.02 -19.57 -11.01
CA LEU A 144 -19.46 -18.49 -10.18
C LEU A 144 -18.51 -19.02 -9.09
N MET A 145 -18.84 -20.15 -8.49
CA MET A 145 -17.99 -20.90 -7.55
C MET A 145 -16.68 -21.29 -8.21
N LYS A 146 -16.69 -21.64 -9.51
CA LYS A 146 -15.48 -22.01 -10.23
C LYS A 146 -14.52 -20.82 -10.42
N MET A 147 -15.04 -19.63 -10.76
CA MET A 147 -14.22 -18.41 -10.93
C MET A 147 -13.63 -17.92 -9.59
N VAL A 148 -14.40 -17.99 -8.51
CA VAL A 148 -13.97 -17.57 -7.16
C VAL A 148 -13.04 -18.60 -6.49
N GLN A 149 -13.21 -19.89 -6.78
CA GLN A 149 -12.32 -20.95 -6.31
C GLN A 149 -11.00 -20.99 -7.09
N GLU A 150 -11.00 -20.49 -8.33
CA GLU A 150 -9.79 -20.28 -9.14
C GLU A 150 -8.94 -19.09 -8.65
N ASP A 151 -9.56 -18.04 -8.08
CA ASP A 151 -8.86 -16.87 -7.52
C ASP A 151 -8.40 -17.04 -6.06
N LEU A 152 -8.88 -18.07 -5.35
CA LEU A 152 -8.51 -18.32 -3.96
C LEU A 152 -7.17 -19.07 -3.88
N TYR A 153 -6.06 -18.34 -3.79
CA TYR A 153 -4.74 -18.96 -3.75
C TYR A 153 -4.50 -19.81 -2.49
N THR A 154 -5.04 -19.39 -1.34
CA THR A 154 -4.99 -20.18 -0.09
C THR A 154 -6.39 -20.28 0.51
N SER A 155 -6.75 -21.45 1.03
CA SER A 155 -8.00 -21.65 1.77
C SER A 155 -7.81 -21.41 3.25
N ARG A 156 -8.74 -20.71 3.91
CA ARG A 156 -8.75 -20.58 5.37
C ARG A 156 -9.02 -21.90 6.07
N SER A 157 -8.24 -22.15 7.12
CA SER A 157 -8.47 -23.23 8.06
C SER A 157 -9.62 -22.92 9.02
N ILE A 158 -10.24 -23.97 9.57
CA ILE A 158 -11.28 -23.86 10.61
C ILE A 158 -10.75 -23.07 11.82
N ALA A 159 -9.48 -23.25 12.19
CA ALA A 159 -8.85 -22.55 13.30
C ALA A 159 -8.77 -21.04 13.06
N GLN A 160 -8.43 -20.60 11.85
CA GLN A 160 -8.40 -19.19 11.48
C GLN A 160 -9.81 -18.57 11.52
N ASN A 161 -10.83 -19.31 11.08
CA ASN A 161 -12.22 -18.84 11.15
C ASN A 161 -12.68 -18.67 12.59
N LEU A 162 -12.43 -19.66 13.45
CA LEU A 162 -12.77 -19.57 14.88
C LEU A 162 -12.04 -18.41 15.58
N LEU A 163 -10.78 -18.14 15.21
CA LEU A 163 -10.03 -17.00 15.74
C LEU A 163 -10.67 -15.67 15.30
N LEU A 164 -10.94 -15.50 14.00
CA LEU A 164 -11.53 -14.28 13.44
C LEU A 164 -12.95 -14.03 13.96
N ASP A 165 -13.78 -15.06 14.06
CA ASP A 165 -15.11 -14.96 14.66
C ASP A 165 -15.02 -14.64 16.15
N GLY A 166 -14.08 -15.26 16.87
CA GLY A 166 -13.79 -14.95 18.27
C GLY A 166 -13.41 -13.47 18.44
N VAL A 167 -12.49 -12.96 17.63
CA VAL A 167 -12.12 -11.54 17.63
C VAL A 167 -13.35 -10.69 17.32
N HIS A 168 -14.12 -11.00 16.28
CA HIS A 168 -15.27 -10.18 15.90
C HIS A 168 -16.34 -10.12 17.00
N TYR A 169 -16.84 -11.28 17.44
CA TYR A 169 -17.97 -11.33 18.37
C TYR A 169 -17.60 -10.93 19.80
N LEU A 170 -16.38 -11.21 20.25
CA LEU A 170 -15.94 -10.86 21.61
C LEU A 170 -15.36 -9.45 21.68
N SER A 171 -14.52 -9.05 20.71
CA SER A 171 -13.82 -7.77 20.79
C SER A 171 -14.73 -6.59 20.39
N GLU A 172 -15.49 -6.67 19.30
CA GLU A 172 -16.28 -5.50 18.85
C GLU A 172 -17.41 -5.13 19.82
N ARG A 173 -17.98 -6.12 20.51
CA ARG A 173 -19.04 -5.87 21.50
C ARG A 173 -18.49 -5.21 22.77
N HIS A 174 -17.31 -5.65 23.23
CA HIS A 174 -16.73 -5.16 24.48
C HIS A 174 -15.94 -3.87 24.29
N LEU A 175 -15.20 -3.72 23.20
CA LEU A 175 -14.37 -2.54 22.91
C LEU A 175 -15.17 -1.27 22.63
N LYS A 176 -16.48 -1.38 22.33
CA LYS A 176 -17.38 -0.21 22.21
C LYS A 176 -17.89 0.29 23.57
N GLN A 177 -17.74 -0.50 24.63
CA GLN A 177 -18.29 -0.18 25.95
C GLN A 177 -17.19 0.33 26.88
N TRP A 178 -17.57 1.24 27.77
CA TRP A 178 -16.67 1.68 28.84
C TRP A 178 -16.37 0.50 29.78
N PRO A 179 -15.11 0.29 30.22
CA PRO A 179 -13.94 1.16 30.03
C PRO A 179 -13.09 0.84 28.79
N PHE A 180 -13.39 -0.24 28.06
CA PHE A 180 -12.59 -0.72 26.95
C PHE A 180 -12.57 0.21 25.74
N SER A 181 -13.55 1.09 25.59
CA SER A 181 -13.53 2.18 24.60
C SER A 181 -12.32 3.10 24.74
N LYS A 182 -11.76 3.26 25.96
CA LYS A 182 -10.50 4.01 26.16
C LYS A 182 -9.29 3.31 25.56
N LEU A 183 -9.28 1.97 25.52
CA LEU A 183 -8.21 1.23 24.86
C LEU A 183 -8.24 1.50 23.35
N ARG A 184 -9.43 1.55 22.75
CA ARG A 184 -9.58 1.91 21.32
C ARG A 184 -9.06 3.31 21.03
N GLU A 185 -9.39 4.30 21.87
CA GLU A 185 -8.87 5.67 21.74
C GLU A 185 -7.33 5.71 21.81
N GLN A 186 -6.73 5.01 22.79
CA GLN A 186 -5.27 4.90 22.92
C GLN A 186 -4.64 4.18 21.72
N ALA A 187 -5.28 3.12 21.24
CA ALA A 187 -4.82 2.36 20.09
C ALA A 187 -4.84 3.18 18.79
N LEU A 188 -5.89 3.97 18.58
CA LEU A 188 -5.99 4.90 17.45
C LEU A 188 -4.91 5.99 17.52
N GLN A 189 -4.61 6.53 18.71
CA GLN A 189 -3.51 7.47 18.89
C GLN A 189 -2.15 6.85 18.56
N GLU A 190 -1.93 5.57 18.91
CA GLU A 190 -0.70 4.89 18.55
C GLU A 190 -0.63 4.66 17.04
N ALA A 191 -1.70 4.17 16.40
CA ALA A 191 -1.78 3.99 14.95
C ALA A 191 -1.51 5.32 14.19
N THR A 192 -2.05 6.44 14.66
CA THR A 192 -1.76 7.78 14.11
C THR A 192 -0.27 8.12 14.17
N LYS A 193 0.43 7.80 15.26
CA LYS A 193 1.88 8.04 15.35
C LYS A 193 2.66 7.20 14.35
N HIS A 194 2.26 5.95 14.15
CA HIS A 194 2.87 5.07 13.15
C HIS A 194 2.67 5.61 11.74
N ILE A 195 1.47 6.07 11.40
CA ILE A 195 1.15 6.66 10.09
C ILE A 195 1.99 7.92 9.84
N HIS A 196 1.98 8.89 10.77
CA HIS A 196 2.76 10.13 10.60
C HIS A 196 4.26 9.86 10.55
N TYR A 197 4.73 8.87 11.29
CA TYR A 197 6.14 8.50 11.26
C TYR A 197 6.56 7.99 9.87
N GLU A 198 5.78 7.10 9.27
CA GLU A 198 6.04 6.62 7.91
C GLU A 198 5.89 7.73 6.86
N ASP A 199 4.86 8.55 7.01
CA ASP A 199 4.65 9.73 6.17
C ASP A 199 5.88 10.65 6.17
N GLU A 200 6.41 10.97 7.34
CA GLU A 200 7.60 11.82 7.46
C GLU A 200 8.89 11.14 6.96
N SER A 201 9.05 9.83 7.21
CA SER A 201 10.27 9.09 6.82
C SER A 201 10.38 8.92 5.31
N THR A 202 9.25 8.76 4.63
CA THR A 202 9.15 8.59 3.16
C THR A 202 8.83 9.87 2.41
N ARG A 203 8.77 11.02 3.11
CA ARG A 203 8.35 12.31 2.54
C ARG A 203 7.00 12.22 1.83
N TYR A 204 6.07 11.49 2.44
CA TYR A 204 4.70 11.26 2.03
C TYR A 204 4.57 10.46 0.72
N MET A 205 5.64 9.75 0.30
CA MET A 205 5.55 8.82 -0.83
C MET A 205 4.91 7.50 -0.41
N ILE A 206 5.25 7.00 0.79
CA ILE A 206 4.86 5.68 1.30
C ILE A 206 5.41 4.54 0.43
N ASN A 207 5.32 3.31 0.93
CA ASN A 207 5.92 2.15 0.28
C ASN A 207 5.17 1.70 -1.00
N ALA A 208 3.85 1.92 -1.11
CA ALA A 208 3.08 1.55 -2.30
C ALA A 208 1.78 2.34 -2.43
N SER A 209 1.26 2.49 -3.66
CA SER A 209 0.06 3.29 -3.97
C SER A 209 -1.20 2.98 -3.16
N ILE A 210 -1.42 1.71 -2.78
CA ILE A 210 -2.55 1.31 -1.93
C ILE A 210 -2.39 1.94 -0.55
N GLU A 211 -1.20 1.81 0.03
CA GLU A 211 -0.85 2.34 1.35
C GLU A 211 -0.80 3.87 1.31
N THR A 212 -0.23 4.48 0.27
CA THR A 212 -0.29 5.95 0.04
C THR A 212 -1.73 6.45 0.11
N SER A 213 -2.66 5.76 -0.56
CA SER A 213 -4.08 6.13 -0.56
C SER A 213 -4.70 5.99 0.83
N LEU A 214 -4.37 4.91 1.56
CA LEU A 214 -4.89 4.63 2.89
C LEU A 214 -4.33 5.61 3.94
N ASN A 215 -3.04 5.92 3.93
CA ASN A 215 -2.42 6.93 4.81
C ASN A 215 -2.99 8.31 4.53
N MET A 216 -3.10 8.71 3.25
CA MET A 216 -3.74 9.97 2.87
C MET A 216 -5.18 10.07 3.41
N MET A 217 -5.97 8.99 3.31
CA MET A 217 -7.32 8.95 3.88
C MET A 217 -7.32 8.99 5.40
N ALA A 218 -6.35 8.35 6.07
CA ALA A 218 -6.21 8.41 7.52
C ALA A 218 -5.89 9.83 8.00
N CYS A 219 -4.95 10.53 7.35
CA CYS A 219 -4.62 11.93 7.63
C CYS A 219 -5.83 12.85 7.38
N TRP A 220 -6.57 12.63 6.28
CA TRP A 220 -7.81 13.35 6.01
C TRP A 220 -8.85 13.12 7.09
N ALA A 221 -9.03 11.86 7.50
CA ALA A 221 -9.97 11.50 8.54
C ALA A 221 -9.60 12.16 9.87
N GLU A 222 -8.32 12.22 10.21
CA GLU A 222 -7.78 12.93 11.37
C GLU A 222 -8.07 14.42 11.33
N ASP A 223 -7.59 15.12 10.30
CA ASP A 223 -7.82 16.53 10.06
C ASP A 223 -7.70 16.85 8.55
N PRO A 224 -8.82 17.14 7.85
CA PRO A 224 -8.84 17.50 6.44
C PRO A 224 -8.05 18.77 6.08
N THR A 225 -7.68 19.59 7.08
CA THR A 225 -6.95 20.85 6.89
C THR A 225 -5.47 20.76 7.24
N SER A 226 -5.03 19.59 7.74
CA SER A 226 -3.65 19.32 8.15
C SER A 226 -2.66 19.46 6.99
N ASP A 227 -1.42 19.82 7.34
CA ASP A 227 -0.34 19.85 6.36
C ASP A 227 0.04 18.45 5.89
N ALA A 228 -0.07 17.43 6.76
CA ALA A 228 0.12 16.02 6.41
C ALA A 228 -0.78 15.61 5.23
N PHE A 229 -2.07 15.93 5.29
CA PHE A 229 -3.00 15.66 4.17
C PHE A 229 -2.61 16.42 2.89
N LYS A 230 -2.19 17.68 3.00
CA LYS A 230 -1.74 18.47 1.84
C LYS A 230 -0.46 17.90 1.20
N PHE A 231 0.46 17.38 2.01
CA PHE A 231 1.67 16.74 1.52
C PHE A 231 1.36 15.45 0.75
N HIS A 232 0.45 14.60 1.26
CA HIS A 232 -0.06 13.46 0.50
C HIS A 232 -0.70 13.86 -0.83
N LEU A 233 -1.55 14.89 -0.84
CA LEU A 233 -2.16 15.40 -2.07
C LEU A 233 -1.11 15.84 -3.11
N ALA A 234 0.00 16.44 -2.66
CA ALA A 234 1.10 16.84 -3.53
C ALA A 234 1.86 15.65 -4.13
N ARG A 235 1.78 14.46 -3.51
CA ARG A 235 2.45 13.23 -3.93
C ARG A 235 1.59 12.31 -4.81
N VAL A 236 0.29 12.59 -4.97
CA VAL A 236 -0.60 11.84 -5.88
C VAL A 236 -0.05 11.71 -7.30
N PRO A 237 0.57 12.75 -7.92
CA PRO A 237 1.17 12.60 -9.25
C PRO A 237 2.30 11.56 -9.31
N ASP A 238 3.00 11.29 -8.20
CA ASP A 238 4.16 10.38 -8.18
C ASP A 238 3.74 8.92 -8.44
N ILE A 239 2.48 8.56 -8.17
CA ILE A 239 1.92 7.22 -8.41
C ILE A 239 1.11 7.13 -9.71
N LEU A 240 0.97 8.22 -10.46
CA LEU A 240 0.21 8.24 -11.72
C LEU A 240 1.15 8.16 -12.93
N TRP A 241 0.84 7.26 -13.86
CA TRP A 241 1.61 7.04 -15.08
C TRP A 241 0.74 7.10 -16.31
N LEU A 242 1.14 7.90 -17.29
CA LEU A 242 0.47 7.96 -18.58
C LEU A 242 1.11 6.94 -19.53
N ALA A 243 0.42 5.82 -19.75
CA ALA A 243 0.76 4.82 -20.75
C ALA A 243 0.05 5.10 -22.09
N GLU A 244 0.40 4.35 -23.12
CA GLU A 244 -0.19 4.38 -24.46
C GLU A 244 -1.70 4.13 -24.48
N ASP A 245 -2.21 3.41 -23.48
CA ASP A 245 -3.62 3.06 -23.27
C ASP A 245 -4.29 3.90 -22.16
N GLY A 246 -3.61 4.96 -21.69
CA GLY A 246 -4.18 5.94 -20.76
C GLY A 246 -3.47 6.01 -19.42
N MET A 247 -4.06 6.78 -18.51
CA MET A 247 -3.50 7.00 -17.17
C MET A 247 -3.76 5.80 -16.26
N LYS A 248 -2.71 5.33 -15.59
CA LYS A 248 -2.69 4.19 -14.67
C LYS A 248 -2.08 4.58 -13.34
N THR A 249 -2.40 3.84 -12.29
CA THR A 249 -1.70 3.93 -11.01
C THR A 249 -0.57 2.90 -10.99
N GLN A 250 0.65 3.35 -10.71
CA GLN A 250 1.78 2.47 -10.44
C GLN A 250 1.79 2.11 -8.96
N SER A 251 2.19 0.87 -8.63
CA SER A 251 2.39 0.50 -7.22
C SER A 251 3.51 1.32 -6.60
N VAL A 252 4.68 1.23 -7.24
CA VAL A 252 5.90 2.00 -6.96
C VAL A 252 6.62 2.17 -8.30
N GLY A 253 7.38 3.25 -8.49
CA GLY A 253 8.32 3.34 -9.60
C GLY A 253 9.47 2.33 -9.47
N SER A 254 10.15 2.04 -10.58
CA SER A 254 11.30 1.12 -10.65
C SER A 254 12.60 1.81 -11.11
N GLN A 255 12.69 3.13 -10.94
CA GLN A 255 13.72 3.96 -11.56
C GLN A 255 15.14 3.50 -11.25
N LEU A 256 15.43 3.19 -9.97
CA LEU A 256 16.75 2.69 -9.61
C LEU A 256 17.00 1.29 -10.16
N TRP A 257 16.04 0.39 -9.97
CA TRP A 257 16.14 -0.99 -10.42
C TRP A 257 16.49 -1.08 -11.91
N ASP A 258 15.74 -0.36 -12.73
CA ASP A 258 15.92 -0.33 -14.17
C ASP A 258 17.24 0.34 -14.55
N ALA A 259 17.61 1.44 -13.89
CA ALA A 259 18.88 2.12 -14.16
C ALA A 259 20.10 1.24 -13.82
N ALA A 260 20.05 0.52 -12.70
CA ALA A 260 21.12 -0.39 -12.29
C ALA A 260 21.28 -1.54 -13.29
N PHE A 261 20.19 -2.20 -13.70
CA PHE A 261 20.26 -3.28 -14.68
C PHE A 261 20.62 -2.81 -16.08
N ALA A 262 20.05 -1.70 -16.56
CA ALA A 262 20.39 -1.15 -17.87
C ALA A 262 21.89 -0.80 -17.94
N THR A 263 22.43 -0.22 -16.87
CA THR A 263 23.88 0.06 -16.76
C THR A 263 24.68 -1.22 -16.91
N GLN A 264 24.36 -2.26 -16.13
CA GLN A 264 25.07 -3.53 -16.19
C GLN A 264 24.95 -4.20 -17.57
N ALA A 265 23.78 -4.12 -18.21
CA ALA A 265 23.54 -4.69 -19.54
C ALA A 265 24.39 -3.99 -20.62
N ILE A 266 24.46 -2.66 -20.61
CA ILE A 266 25.31 -1.90 -21.54
C ILE A 266 26.77 -2.29 -21.35
N ILE A 267 27.25 -2.36 -20.11
CA ILE A 267 28.63 -2.77 -19.80
C ILE A 267 28.89 -4.20 -20.30
N ALA A 268 27.99 -5.14 -20.01
CA ALA A 268 28.13 -6.54 -20.40
C ALA A 268 28.07 -6.75 -21.93
N SER A 269 27.39 -5.86 -22.66
CA SER A 269 27.31 -5.90 -24.12
C SER A 269 28.54 -5.34 -24.85
N ASN A 270 29.53 -4.81 -24.12
CA ASN A 270 30.70 -4.12 -24.69
C ASN A 270 30.36 -2.91 -25.56
N LEU A 271 29.24 -2.24 -25.30
CA LEU A 271 28.81 -1.04 -26.04
C LEU A 271 29.23 0.27 -25.33
N VAL A 272 30.26 0.21 -24.48
CA VAL A 272 30.69 1.34 -23.63
C VAL A 272 31.08 2.56 -24.45
N ASP A 273 31.77 2.36 -25.58
CA ASP A 273 32.23 3.44 -26.46
C ASP A 273 31.06 4.19 -27.13
N GLU A 274 29.94 3.49 -27.38
CA GLU A 274 28.74 4.07 -27.97
C GLU A 274 27.88 4.79 -26.91
N TYR A 275 27.80 4.23 -25.69
CA TYR A 275 26.91 4.69 -24.63
C TYR A 275 27.62 5.41 -23.48
N GLY A 276 28.86 5.87 -23.64
CA GLY A 276 29.64 6.50 -22.57
C GLY A 276 28.94 7.68 -21.88
N SER A 277 28.24 8.53 -22.65
CA SER A 277 27.46 9.65 -22.09
C SER A 277 26.25 9.18 -21.27
N THR A 278 25.61 8.08 -21.67
CA THR A 278 24.51 7.44 -20.94
C THR A 278 25.03 6.80 -19.65
N LEU A 279 26.15 6.08 -19.71
CA LEU A 279 26.78 5.48 -18.54
C LEU A 279 27.22 6.53 -17.52
N ARG A 280 27.72 7.70 -17.97
CA ARG A 280 28.02 8.82 -17.07
C ARG A 280 26.78 9.31 -16.32
N LYS A 281 25.66 9.49 -17.02
CA LYS A 281 24.40 9.91 -16.39
C LYS A 281 23.87 8.86 -15.42
N ALA A 282 23.96 7.58 -15.80
CA ALA A 282 23.58 6.47 -14.93
C ALA A 282 24.46 6.43 -13.67
N HIS A 283 25.78 6.62 -13.82
CA HIS A 283 26.71 6.71 -12.69
C HIS A 283 26.33 7.86 -11.74
N GLU A 284 26.05 9.05 -12.27
CA GLU A 284 25.61 10.19 -11.48
C GLU A 284 24.27 9.92 -10.77
N PHE A 285 23.30 9.37 -11.49
CA PHE A 285 21.99 9.00 -10.94
C PHE A 285 22.11 7.98 -9.80
N LEU A 286 22.87 6.90 -9.98
CA LEU A 286 23.11 5.90 -8.93
C LEU A 286 23.77 6.53 -7.70
N LYS A 287 24.76 7.42 -7.90
CA LYS A 287 25.40 8.17 -6.80
C LYS A 287 24.42 9.10 -6.09
N LEU A 288 23.58 9.84 -6.80
CA LEU A 288 22.64 10.78 -6.19
C LEU A 288 21.48 10.04 -5.49
N SER A 289 21.16 8.84 -5.95
CA SER A 289 20.04 8.03 -5.43
C SER A 289 20.34 7.27 -4.14
N GLN A 290 21.61 7.21 -3.70
CA GLN A 290 21.95 6.55 -2.44
C GLN A 290 21.39 7.30 -1.23
N ILE A 291 20.82 6.55 -0.28
CA ILE A 291 20.32 7.07 0.99
C ILE A 291 21.50 7.62 1.80
N SER A 292 21.44 8.90 2.15
CA SER A 292 22.57 9.61 2.80
C SER A 292 22.52 9.59 4.33
N SER A 293 21.38 9.25 4.91
CA SER A 293 21.15 9.28 6.35
C SER A 293 20.01 8.33 6.70
N ASP A 294 20.11 7.67 7.85
CA ASP A 294 18.98 6.94 8.41
C ASP A 294 17.80 7.88 8.69
N SER A 295 16.58 7.33 8.69
CA SER A 295 15.38 8.05 9.12
C SER A 295 15.55 8.55 10.56
N ARG A 296 14.86 9.65 10.91
CA ARG A 296 14.97 10.23 12.25
C ARG A 296 14.28 9.32 13.27
N LYS A 297 15.11 8.66 14.10
CA LYS A 297 14.71 7.92 15.31
C LYS A 297 13.70 8.70 16.15
N CYS A 298 12.42 8.36 16.11
CA CYS A 298 11.48 8.94 17.07
C CYS A 298 10.32 8.05 17.55
N LEU A 299 10.33 6.75 17.26
CA LEU A 299 9.54 5.78 18.01
C LEU A 299 10.46 4.69 18.55
N TRP A 300 10.57 4.62 19.88
CA TRP A 300 11.34 3.62 20.60
C TRP A 300 10.87 2.17 20.35
N ARG A 301 9.68 1.99 19.74
CA ARG A 301 9.14 0.71 19.25
C ARG A 301 9.50 0.39 17.81
N LEU A 302 9.56 1.40 16.94
CA LEU A 302 9.86 1.24 15.53
C LEU A 302 11.36 1.09 15.32
N GLN A 303 11.84 -0.15 15.46
CA GLN A 303 13.20 -0.51 15.10
C GLN A 303 13.30 -0.65 13.58
N GLU A 304 13.27 0.48 12.87
CA GLU A 304 13.68 0.51 11.47
C GLU A 304 15.10 -0.01 11.35
N HIS A 305 15.27 -0.91 10.40
CA HIS A 305 16.59 -1.39 10.02
C HIS A 305 17.44 -0.26 9.41
N ILE A 306 18.77 -0.38 9.50
CA ILE A 306 19.67 0.64 8.96
C ILE A 306 19.41 0.88 7.47
N SER A 307 19.42 2.15 7.03
CA SER A 307 19.12 2.54 5.65
C SER A 307 20.20 3.41 5.02
N LYS A 308 21.04 4.07 5.83
CA LYS A 308 22.19 4.84 5.36
C LYS A 308 23.10 3.96 4.47
N GLY A 309 23.41 4.46 3.28
CA GLY A 309 24.26 3.77 2.31
C GLY A 309 23.52 2.77 1.43
N ALA A 310 22.27 2.47 1.72
CA ALA A 310 21.44 1.61 0.89
C ALA A 310 20.74 2.39 -0.22
N TRP A 311 19.98 1.65 -1.00
CA TRP A 311 19.20 2.13 -2.13
C TRP A 311 17.77 1.58 -2.07
N THR A 312 16.84 2.35 -2.61
CA THR A 312 15.41 2.01 -2.72
C THR A 312 15.11 1.35 -4.07
N LEU A 313 13.90 0.81 -4.28
CA LEU A 313 13.49 0.33 -5.61
C LEU A 313 13.38 1.47 -6.65
N SER A 314 12.95 2.64 -6.18
CA SER A 314 12.52 3.77 -7.01
C SER A 314 13.53 4.92 -6.96
N VAL A 315 13.29 5.90 -6.08
CA VAL A 315 14.06 7.11 -5.91
C VAL A 315 14.46 7.27 -4.45
N LYS A 316 15.51 8.07 -4.21
CA LYS A 316 16.03 8.33 -2.87
C LYS A 316 14.98 8.82 -1.86
N ASP A 317 14.05 9.65 -2.31
CA ASP A 317 13.02 10.25 -1.47
C ASP A 317 12.10 9.20 -0.83
N HIS A 318 11.97 8.02 -1.44
CA HIS A 318 11.20 6.89 -0.91
C HIS A 318 11.75 6.39 0.44
N GLY A 319 13.05 6.54 0.70
CA GLY A 319 13.67 6.25 2.00
C GLY A 319 13.80 4.78 2.39
N TRP A 320 12.96 3.88 1.87
CA TRP A 320 12.98 2.45 2.19
C TRP A 320 14.08 1.70 1.44
N GLN A 321 15.06 1.21 2.20
CA GLN A 321 16.15 0.39 1.71
C GLN A 321 15.70 -0.99 1.23
N VAL A 322 16.34 -1.48 0.17
CA VAL A 322 16.06 -2.78 -0.44
C VAL A 322 17.38 -3.48 -0.74
N SER A 323 17.50 -4.75 -0.33
CA SER A 323 18.74 -5.52 -0.34
C SER A 323 19.25 -5.81 -1.75
N ASP A 324 18.41 -6.32 -2.62
CA ASP A 324 18.75 -6.58 -4.02
C ASP A 324 19.02 -5.30 -4.79
N CYS A 325 18.23 -4.24 -4.59
CA CYS A 325 18.44 -2.93 -5.22
C CYS A 325 19.80 -2.36 -4.82
N THR A 326 20.16 -2.50 -3.54
CA THR A 326 21.47 -2.08 -3.03
C THR A 326 22.60 -2.92 -3.62
N ALA A 327 22.43 -4.24 -3.72
CA ALA A 327 23.43 -5.12 -4.32
C ALA A 327 23.67 -4.80 -5.81
N GLU A 328 22.60 -4.60 -6.58
CA GLU A 328 22.68 -4.29 -8.00
C GLU A 328 23.24 -2.88 -8.27
N ALA A 329 22.83 -1.88 -7.47
CA ALA A 329 23.41 -0.54 -7.55
C ALA A 329 24.90 -0.54 -7.17
N LEU A 330 25.27 -1.25 -6.10
CA LEU A 330 26.67 -1.41 -5.67
C LEU A 330 27.49 -2.07 -6.77
N ARG A 331 27.00 -3.16 -7.36
CA ARG A 331 27.66 -3.86 -8.46
C ARG A 331 27.83 -2.96 -9.68
N ALA A 332 26.80 -2.22 -10.07
CA ALA A 332 26.89 -1.27 -11.18
C ALA A 332 27.96 -0.19 -10.93
N LEU A 333 28.01 0.38 -9.72
CA LEU A 333 29.03 1.36 -9.34
C LEU A 333 30.45 0.80 -9.38
N LEU A 334 30.65 -0.45 -8.92
CA LEU A 334 31.96 -1.12 -8.96
C LEU A 334 32.43 -1.44 -10.39
N LEU A 335 31.49 -1.74 -11.30
CA LEU A 335 31.82 -1.93 -12.72
C LEU A 335 32.18 -0.59 -13.38
N LEU A 336 31.41 0.45 -13.11
CA LEU A 336 31.68 1.80 -13.59
C LEU A 336 33.02 2.34 -13.07
N SER A 337 33.40 2.04 -11.83
CA SER A 337 34.69 2.49 -11.26
C SER A 337 35.93 1.89 -11.92
N GLN A 338 35.77 0.82 -12.71
CA GLN A 338 36.87 0.22 -13.49
C GLN A 338 37.06 0.91 -14.84
N MET A 339 36.19 1.85 -15.20
CA MET A 339 36.24 2.57 -16.47
C MET A 339 37.00 3.91 -16.33
N PRO A 340 37.53 4.47 -17.44
CA PRO A 340 38.16 5.79 -17.43
C PRO A 340 37.18 6.87 -16.95
N ALA A 341 37.63 7.73 -16.04
CA ALA A 341 36.83 8.84 -15.50
C ALA A 341 36.43 9.85 -16.60
N GLU A 342 37.21 9.93 -17.68
CA GLU A 342 36.90 10.74 -18.86
C GLU A 342 35.64 10.26 -19.60
N ILE A 343 35.21 9.01 -19.39
CA ILE A 343 33.99 8.45 -19.97
C ILE A 343 32.85 8.59 -18.96
N VAL A 344 32.98 7.99 -17.78
CA VAL A 344 31.87 7.81 -16.83
C VAL A 344 31.87 8.78 -15.63
N GLY A 345 32.86 9.65 -15.54
CA GLY A 345 33.03 10.60 -14.42
C GLY A 345 33.72 9.97 -13.20
N GLU A 346 33.97 10.81 -12.19
CA GLU A 346 34.65 10.43 -10.94
C GLU A 346 33.91 9.33 -10.19
N THR A 347 34.68 8.44 -9.56
CA THR A 347 34.16 7.34 -8.75
C THR A 347 33.43 7.85 -7.52
N ILE A 348 32.52 7.02 -6.99
CA ILE A 348 31.90 7.27 -5.70
C ILE A 348 32.94 7.11 -4.58
N ASP A 349 32.81 7.93 -3.53
CA ASP A 349 33.66 7.83 -2.35
C ASP A 349 33.58 6.45 -1.69
N THR A 350 34.74 5.94 -1.25
CA THR A 350 34.89 4.58 -0.71
C THR A 350 34.06 4.37 0.55
N GLU A 351 33.93 5.39 1.41
CA GLU A 351 33.11 5.29 2.63
C GLU A 351 31.65 4.97 2.28
N ARG A 352 31.14 5.54 1.19
CA ARG A 352 29.77 5.31 0.73
C ARG A 352 29.55 3.89 0.22
N LEU A 353 30.57 3.26 -0.36
CA LEU A 353 30.54 1.84 -0.73
C LEU A 353 30.55 0.96 0.52
N HIS A 354 31.35 1.30 1.54
CA HIS A 354 31.36 0.57 2.80
C HIS A 354 30.00 0.63 3.52
N ASN A 355 29.34 1.79 3.56
CA ASN A 355 28.00 1.90 4.14
C ASN A 355 26.99 0.96 3.45
N ALA A 356 27.08 0.80 2.12
CA ALA A 356 26.22 -0.14 1.38
C ALA A 356 26.51 -1.60 1.76
N ILE A 357 27.78 -1.95 1.93
CA ILE A 357 28.21 -3.28 2.37
C ILE A 357 27.74 -3.56 3.80
N ASP A 358 27.86 -2.59 4.70
CA ASP A 358 27.39 -2.71 6.09
C ASP A 358 25.88 -2.97 6.15
N PHE A 359 25.09 -2.26 5.34
CA PHE A 359 23.67 -2.55 5.17
C PHE A 359 23.43 -3.97 4.69
N LEU A 360 24.07 -4.42 3.60
CA LEU A 360 23.87 -5.78 3.09
C LEU A 360 24.23 -6.84 4.15
N LEU A 361 25.38 -6.71 4.80
CA LEU A 361 25.84 -7.65 5.82
C LEU A 361 24.92 -7.70 7.03
N SER A 362 24.29 -6.58 7.40
CA SER A 362 23.32 -6.53 8.50
C SER A 362 22.03 -7.32 8.23
N LEU A 363 21.72 -7.64 6.96
CA LEU A 363 20.57 -8.45 6.56
C LEU A 363 20.87 -9.95 6.49
N GLN A 364 22.14 -10.35 6.52
CA GLN A 364 22.52 -11.74 6.35
C GLN A 364 22.05 -12.61 7.52
N ARG A 365 21.29 -13.66 7.20
CA ARG A 365 20.82 -14.63 8.21
C ARG A 365 21.83 -15.75 8.44
N LYS A 366 21.65 -16.49 9.54
CA LYS A 366 22.46 -17.68 9.89
C LYS A 366 22.48 -18.76 8.80
N ASN A 367 21.45 -18.84 7.97
CA ASN A 367 21.38 -19.77 6.84
C ASN A 367 22.05 -19.23 5.56
N GLY A 368 22.68 -18.05 5.63
CA GLY A 368 23.32 -17.37 4.50
C GLY A 368 22.37 -16.60 3.58
N GLY A 369 21.05 -16.69 3.79
CA GLY A 369 20.06 -15.97 2.99
C GLY A 369 19.92 -14.49 3.40
N PHE A 370 19.38 -13.69 2.48
CA PHE A 370 19.06 -12.29 2.67
C PHE A 370 17.56 -12.08 2.49
N SER A 371 16.97 -11.23 3.32
CA SER A 371 15.62 -10.71 3.14
C SER A 371 15.65 -9.40 2.37
N VAL A 372 14.48 -8.94 1.94
CA VAL A 372 14.40 -7.82 0.99
C VAL A 372 14.54 -6.45 1.68
N TRP A 373 13.75 -6.14 2.71
CA TRP A 373 13.80 -4.83 3.40
C TRP A 373 14.49 -4.88 4.76
N GLU A 374 14.10 -5.85 5.60
CA GLU A 374 14.57 -6.00 6.98
C GLU A 374 14.88 -7.46 7.32
N PRO A 375 15.70 -7.75 8.34
CA PRO A 375 15.93 -9.12 8.78
C PRO A 375 14.62 -9.82 9.13
N ALA A 376 14.42 -11.06 8.66
CA ALA A 376 13.21 -11.82 9.01
C ALA A 376 13.14 -12.09 10.51
N ARG A 377 12.33 -11.30 11.23
CA ARG A 377 12.04 -11.37 12.67
C ARG A 377 10.88 -12.33 12.97
N GLY A 378 9.91 -12.41 12.06
CA GLY A 378 8.73 -13.27 12.16
C GLY A 378 9.05 -14.78 12.12
N GLN A 379 8.20 -15.56 12.80
CA GLN A 379 8.24 -17.03 12.79
C GLN A 379 7.33 -17.59 11.69
N ARG A 380 7.70 -18.72 11.08
CA ARG A 380 6.92 -19.34 9.98
C ARG A 380 5.46 -19.63 10.31
N TRP A 381 5.16 -19.91 11.58
CA TRP A 381 3.78 -20.19 11.97
C TRP A 381 2.86 -18.95 11.89
N LEU A 382 3.40 -17.72 11.83
CA LEU A 382 2.62 -16.52 11.60
C LEU A 382 1.92 -16.52 10.24
N GLU A 383 2.55 -17.12 9.22
CA GLU A 383 1.92 -17.32 7.91
C GLU A 383 0.66 -18.19 8.03
N VAL A 384 0.64 -19.16 8.95
CA VAL A 384 -0.54 -20.02 9.15
C VAL A 384 -1.68 -19.29 9.85
N ILE A 385 -1.40 -18.21 10.57
CA ILE A 385 -2.43 -17.49 11.35
C ILE A 385 -2.90 -16.22 10.66
N PHE A 386 -2.01 -15.43 10.07
CA PHE A 386 -2.31 -14.07 9.63
C PHE A 386 -2.36 -13.87 8.12
N TRP A 387 -2.06 -14.90 7.32
CA TRP A 387 -1.97 -14.74 5.87
C TRP A 387 -3.22 -14.09 5.26
N GLU A 388 -4.45 -14.36 5.71
CA GLU A 388 -5.66 -13.66 5.22
C GLU A 388 -6.26 -12.57 6.14
N ILE A 389 -5.72 -12.36 7.34
CA ILE A 389 -6.11 -11.18 8.15
C ILE A 389 -5.55 -9.92 7.47
N PHE A 390 -4.41 -10.12 6.82
CA PHE A 390 -3.59 -9.10 6.25
C PHE A 390 -3.53 -9.23 4.70
N PHE A 391 -3.26 -10.39 4.08
CA PHE A 391 -3.15 -10.52 2.61
C PHE A 391 -4.39 -11.04 1.89
#